data_AF-A0A6L5DTU1-F1
#
_entry.id   AF-A0A6L5DTU1-F1
#
_cell.length_a   1.000
_cell.length_b   1.000
_cell.length_c   1.000
_cell.angle_alpha   90.00
_cell.angle_beta   90.00
_cell.angle_gamma   90.00
#
_symmetry.space_group_name_H-M   'P 1'
#
loop_
_entity.id
_entity.type
_entity.pdbx_description
1 polymer ?
#
loop_
_entity_poly.entity_id
_entity_poly.type
_entity_poly.pdbx_seq_one_letter_code
_entity_poly.pdbx_strand_id
1 'polypeptide(L)' 'MTNKTKLMIGLLAVLVFSVGGILLINNSDILNSWEANSISLLKQYLKVIGFLSIMAMVYVRMRNAKKEVIEEQED' A
#
# COMPACT_ATOMS: atom_id res chain seq x y z
N MET A 1 -14.35 -16.01 -1.04
CA MET A 1 -13.10 -15.22 -1.11
C MET A 1 -12.22 -15.59 0.08
N THR A 2 -11.00 -16.10 -0.13
CA THR A 2 -10.14 -16.54 0.98
C THR A 2 -9.65 -15.32 1.79
N ASN A 3 -9.27 -15.52 3.05
CA ASN A 3 -8.70 -14.46 3.89
C ASN A 3 -7.47 -13.81 3.24
N LYS A 4 -6.71 -14.59 2.46
CA LYS A 4 -5.56 -14.12 1.68
C LYS A 4 -5.98 -13.15 0.57
N THR A 5 -7.00 -13.50 -0.21
CA THR A 5 -7.54 -12.65 -1.27
C THR A 5 -8.13 -11.36 -0.70
N LYS A 6 -8.84 -11.43 0.44
CA LYS A 6 -9.34 -10.25 1.14
C LYS A 6 -8.22 -9.31 1.58
N LEU A 7 -7.14 -9.86 2.15
CA LEU A 7 -5.98 -9.08 2.60
C LEU A 7 -5.26 -8.41 1.42
N MET A 8 -5.03 -9.12 0.31
CA MET A 8 -4.44 -8.50 -0.89
C MET A 8 -5.30 -7.36 -1.44
N ILE A 9 -6.61 -7.55 -1.50
CA ILE A 9 -7.53 -6.50 -1.99
C ILE A 9 -7.53 -5.30 -1.06
N GLY A 10 -7.50 -5.53 0.25
CA GLY A 10 -7.36 -4.46 1.24
C GLY A 10 -6.07 -3.66 1.04
N LEU A 11 -4.93 -4.34 0.88
CA LEU A 11 -3.65 -3.69 0.60
C LEU A 11 -3.66 -2.92 -0.72
N LEU A 12 -4.25 -3.51 -1.78
CA LEU A 12 -4.39 -2.85 -3.07
C LEU A 12 -5.23 -1.57 -2.96
N ALA A 13 -6.36 -1.63 -2.24
CA ALA A 13 -7.19 -0.45 -2.00
C ALA A 13 -6.41 0.64 -1.27
N VAL A 14 -5.69 0.29 -0.20
CA VAL A 14 -4.83 1.23 0.54
C VAL A 14 -3.76 1.85 -0.36
N LEU A 15 -3.15 1.07 -1.25
CA LEU A 15 -2.16 1.57 -2.21
C LEU A 15 -2.78 2.58 -3.18
N VAL A 16 -3.95 2.26 -3.74
CA VAL A 16 -4.68 3.14 -4.65
C VAL A 16 -5.08 4.43 -3.96
N PHE A 17 -5.57 4.38 -2.72
CA PHE A 17 -5.90 5.58 -1.94
C PHE A 17 -4.67 6.42 -1.61
N SER A 18 -3.54 5.78 -1.27
CA SER A 18 -2.28 6.48 -1.00
C SER A 18 -1.79 7.25 -2.23
N VAL A 19 -1.66 6.56 -3.36
CA VAL A 19 -1.17 7.16 -4.61
C VAL A 19 -2.17 8.18 -5.16
N GLY A 20 -3.46 7.83 -5.17
CA GLY A 20 -4.55 8.70 -5.59
C GLY A 20 -4.64 9.97 -4.74
N GLY A 21 -4.49 9.86 -3.42
CA GLY A 21 -4.43 11.00 -2.52
C GLY A 21 -3.27 11.94 -2.84
N ILE A 22 -2.08 11.42 -3.11
CA ILE A 22 -0.93 12.25 -3.52
C ILE A 22 -1.20 12.95 -4.86
N LEU A 23 -1.77 12.23 -5.83
CA LEU A 23 -2.12 12.81 -7.13
C LEU A 23 -3.15 13.92 -7.01
N LEU A 24 -4.18 13.73 -6.18
CA LEU A 24 -5.16 14.76 -5.88
C LEU A 24 -4.49 15.98 -5.26
N ILE A 25 -3.69 15.81 -4.20
CA ILE A 25 -3.01 16.94 -3.55
C ILE A 25 -2.06 17.67 -4.52
N ASN A 26 -1.45 16.97 -5.48
CA ASN A 26 -0.53 17.60 -6.44
C ASN A 26 -1.22 18.30 -7.61
N ASN A 27 -2.39 17.83 -8.04
CA ASN A 27 -3.08 18.33 -9.23
C ASN A 27 -4.34 19.12 -8.92
N SER A 28 -4.68 19.29 -7.64
CA SER A 28 -5.85 20.02 -7.21
C SER A 28 -5.52 20.96 -6.06
N ASP A 29 -6.21 22.09 -6.07
CA ASP A 29 -6.12 23.12 -5.04
C ASP A 29 -6.95 22.81 -3.78
N ILE A 30 -7.31 21.53 -3.57
CA ILE A 30 -8.22 21.07 -2.49
C ILE A 30 -7.69 21.45 -1.10
N LEU A 31 -6.37 21.61 -0.95
CA LEU A 31 -5.71 21.95 0.31
C LEU A 31 -5.07 23.34 0.32
N ASN A 32 -5.46 24.26 -0.55
CA ASN A 32 -4.83 25.59 -0.64
C ASN A 32 -4.98 26.46 0.62
N SER A 33 -5.96 26.18 1.47
CA SER A 33 -6.12 26.87 2.76
C SER A 33 -5.25 26.28 3.88
N TRP A 34 -4.53 25.20 3.61
CA TRP A 34 -3.69 24.53 4.61
C TRP A 34 -2.27 25.08 4.58
N GLU A 35 -1.61 25.07 5.75
CA GLU A 35 -0.20 25.41 5.82
C GLU A 35 0.65 24.44 4.99
N ALA A 36 1.66 24.98 4.30
CA ALA A 36 2.55 24.20 3.44
C ALA A 36 3.25 23.04 4.18
N ASN A 37 3.55 23.22 5.47
CA ASN A 37 4.15 22.17 6.30
C ASN A 37 3.17 21.00 6.51
N SER A 38 1.89 21.30 6.78
CA SER A 38 0.83 20.30 6.93
C SER A 38 0.60 19.51 5.65
N ILE A 39 0.64 20.18 4.49
CA ILE A 39 0.56 19.52 3.17
C ILE A 39 1.76 18.58 2.96
N SER A 40 2.97 19.04 3.31
CA SER A 40 4.19 18.23 3.22
C SER A 40 4.10 16.98 4.10
N LEU A 41 3.70 17.13 5.36
CA LEU A 41 3.51 16.02 6.31
C LEU A 41 2.47 15.03 5.79
N LEU A 42 1.32 15.51 5.29
CA LEU A 42 0.29 14.64 4.72
C LEU A 42 0.82 13.83 3.53
N LYS A 43 1.56 14.46 2.61
CA LYS A 43 2.20 13.76 1.49
C LYS A 43 3.19 12.69 1.98
N GLN A 44 3.95 12.97 3.04
CA GLN A 44 4.87 12.00 3.63
C GLN A 44 4.13 10.81 4.25
N TYR A 45 3.07 11.04 5.03
CA TYR A 45 2.25 9.97 5.58
C TYR A 45 1.65 9.09 4.49
N LEU A 46 1.12 9.69 3.42
CA LEU A 46 0.60 8.94 2.27
C LEU A 46 1.70 8.08 1.63
N LYS A 47 2.91 8.62 1.44
CA LYS A 47 4.05 7.86 0.91
C LYS A 47 4.41 6.66 1.81
N VAL A 48 4.48 6.86 3.12
CA VAL A 48 4.78 5.79 4.08
C VAL A 48 3.72 4.70 4.04
N ILE A 49 2.44 5.06 4.03
CA ILE A 49 1.32 4.11 3.94
C ILE A 49 1.39 3.31 2.62
N GLY A 50 1.65 3.99 1.50
CA GLY A 50 1.82 3.34 0.20
C GLY A 50 2.98 2.35 0.19
N PHE A 51 4.13 2.75 0.75
CA PHE A 51 5.30 1.88 0.88
C PHE A 51 5.00 0.64 1.74
N LEU A 52 4.38 0.81 2.92
CA LEU A 52 4.01 -0.30 3.79
C LEU A 52 3.04 -1.27 3.11
N SER A 53 2.10 -0.75 2.31
CA SER A 53 1.19 -1.60 1.55
C SER A 53 1.93 -2.49 0.53
N ILE A 54 2.87 -1.91 -0.23
CA ILE A 54 3.71 -2.67 -1.17
C ILE A 54 4.53 -3.72 -0.42
N MET A 55 5.19 -3.34 0.69
CA MET A 55 5.98 -4.25 1.50
C MET A 55 5.15 -5.41 2.04
N ALA A 56 3.93 -5.15 2.53
CA ALA A 56 3.03 -6.18 3.00
C ALA A 56 2.58 -7.12 1.85
N MET A 57 2.30 -6.58 0.66
CA MET A 57 1.96 -7.40 -0.51
C MET A 57 3.12 -8.31 -0.94
N VAL A 58 4.34 -7.76 -1.00
CA VAL A 58 5.56 -8.50 -1.32
C VAL A 58 5.80 -9.58 -0.26
N TYR A 59 5.69 -9.25 1.02
CA TYR A 59 5.85 -10.21 2.10
C TYR A 59 4.85 -11.38 2.00
N VAL A 60 3.58 -11.08 1.73
CA VAL A 60 2.55 -12.12 1.55
C VAL A 60 2.87 -13.01 0.35
N ARG A 61 3.33 -12.43 -0.78
CA ARG A 61 3.77 -13.19 -1.95
C ARG A 61 4.98 -14.07 -1.65
N MET A 62 6.02 -13.52 -1.02
CA MET A 62 7.24 -14.26 -0.67
C MET A 62 6.97 -15.40 0.30
N ARG A 63 6.10 -15.18 1.30
CA ARG A 63 5.71 -16.23 2.25
C ARG A 63 4.97 -17.37 1.56
N ASN A 64 4.16 -17.09 0.55
CA ASN A 64 3.47 -18.13 -0.21
C ASN A 64 4.44 -18.89 -1.12
N ALA A 65 5.32 -18.19 -1.84
CA ALA A 65 6.36 -18.83 -2.65
C ALA A 65 7.27 -19.75 -1.82
N LYS A 66 7.65 -19.33 -0.61
CA LYS A 66 8.40 -20.20 0.31
C LYS A 66 7.61 -21.41 0.78
N LYS A 67 6.29 -21.32 0.92
CA LYS A 67 5.45 -22.46 1.33
C LYS A 67 5.36 -23.50 0.21
N GLU A 68 5.16 -23.05 -1.03
CA GLU A 68 5.10 -23.93 -2.21
C GLU A 68 6.43 -24.69 -2.40
N VAL A 69 7.57 -24.01 -2.22
CA VAL A 69 8.90 -24.65 -2.31
C VAL A 69 9.14 -25.71 -1.22
N ILE A 70 8.56 -25.55 -0.02
CA ILE A 70 8.71 -26.52 1.08
C ILE A 70 7.82 -27.74 0.86
N GLU A 71 6.60 -27.55 0.34
CA GLU A 71 5.69 -28.67 0.01
C GLU A 71 6.23 -29.53 -1.16
N GLU A 72 6.99 -28.95 -2.10
CA GLU A 72 7.64 -29.71 -3.20
C GLU A 72 8.91 -30.49 -2.78
N GLN A 73 9.44 -30.28 -1.57
CA GLN A 73 10.66 -30.95 -1.08
C GLN A 73 10.40 -32.12 -0.12
N GLU A 74 9.16 -32.34 0.30
CA GLU A 74 8.77 -33.41 1.23
C GLU A 74 8.10 -34.62 0.53
N ASP A 75 7.94 -34.58 -0.80
CA ASP A 75 7.52 -35.69 -1.69
C ASP A 75 8.71 -36.32 -2.44
#